data_AF-A0A4J1TQ81-F1
#
_entry.id   AF-A0A4J1TQ81-F1
#
_cell.length_a   1.000
_cell.length_b   1.000
_cell.length_c   1.000
_cell.angle_alpha   90.00
_cell.angle_beta   90.00
_cell.angle_gamma   90.00
#
_symmetry.space_group_name_H-M   'P 1'
#
loop_
_entity.id
_entity.type
_entity.pdbx_description
1 polymer ?
#
loop_
_entity_poly.entity_id
_entity_poly.type
_entity_poly.pdbx_seq_one_letter_code
_entity_poly.pdbx_strand_id
1 'polypeptide(L)'
;MTKYLELDYSHSYILEGFRKNDAFIENHKECLDMLSDKIWRDNKYMNTEKNISSPTRTILSRYTCNILSSLFIDISKNSIEKLIVTCESRDDLDIYSKYIFSVVEKTTDVAVDFINCEKSRCETRLTPNNMRTQVKRGLYDQFLCENSDLNWIYNYYKSVYNGVFCELRQLIQQYCKVKDKYEKWLFIKAIINQGIRQNEKEVVEFFLKQLKDNNQGIFDYINSFSFYLLKFYSKDKSRIFLEEQLDIDDFLGSDKEDYARSLVFKNYASLLPDTSELKRNIMEKCLSQTPQDTDLWKEWFETYASQKEIRQKATEIFKHGYSDISLLKLVKIEPDDTESLIRMIILCTSDLNSNIARYLISFLSDGRLKEFLELFVENFDFLNIIEGKTSEINF
;
A
#
# COMPACT_ATOMS: atom_id res chain seq x y z
N MET A 1 -0.80 36.13 6.94
CA MET A 1 -0.91 34.76 7.51
C MET A 1 0.45 34.12 7.38
N THR A 2 0.92 33.46 8.43
CA THR A 2 2.22 32.77 8.43
C THR A 2 2.17 31.56 7.48
N LYS A 3 3.07 31.52 6.50
CA LYS A 3 3.14 30.51 5.44
C LYS A 3 4.06 29.35 5.83
N TYR A 4 3.76 28.73 6.96
CA TYR A 4 4.57 27.65 7.51
C TYR A 4 3.77 26.34 7.51
N LEU A 5 4.42 25.25 7.14
CA LEU A 5 3.88 23.91 7.35
C LEU A 5 4.56 23.28 8.55
N GLU A 6 3.80 23.12 9.64
CA GLU A 6 4.25 22.49 10.88
C GLU A 6 4.01 20.98 10.84
N LEU A 7 5.04 20.20 11.14
CA LEU A 7 5.04 18.75 11.05
C LEU A 7 5.56 18.15 12.36
N ASP A 8 4.72 17.38 13.04
CA ASP A 8 5.04 16.75 14.33
C ASP A 8 5.43 15.29 14.16
N TYR A 9 6.68 14.97 14.54
CA TYR A 9 7.27 13.64 14.57
C TYR A 9 7.68 13.21 15.98
N SER A 10 6.94 13.65 16.99
CA SER A 10 7.19 13.35 18.40
C SER A 10 7.24 11.85 18.74
N HIS A 11 6.70 10.96 17.88
CA HIS A 11 6.73 9.50 18.06
C HIS A 11 7.62 8.78 17.04
N SER A 12 8.26 9.50 16.12
CA SER A 12 9.13 8.94 15.08
C SER A 12 8.41 7.91 14.19
N TYR A 13 7.10 8.08 13.98
CA TYR A 13 6.34 7.19 13.10
C TYR A 13 6.54 7.53 11.63
N ILE A 14 6.29 6.54 10.76
CA ILE A 14 6.51 6.71 9.32
C ILE A 14 5.59 7.80 8.77
N LEU A 15 6.17 8.88 8.25
CA LEU A 15 5.48 10.04 7.67
C LEU A 15 4.53 10.75 8.65
N GLU A 16 4.76 10.61 9.96
CA GLU A 16 3.86 11.06 11.04
C GLU A 16 3.33 12.49 10.84
N GLY A 17 4.23 13.43 10.66
CA GLY A 17 3.90 14.85 10.54
C GLY A 17 2.96 15.14 9.37
N PHE A 18 3.10 14.42 8.26
CA PHE A 18 2.21 14.57 7.10
C PHE A 18 0.86 13.88 7.32
N ARG A 19 0.84 12.68 7.90
CA ARG A 19 -0.39 11.90 8.16
C ARG A 19 -1.37 12.61 9.11
N LYS A 20 -0.82 13.42 10.03
CA LYS A 20 -1.57 14.15 11.06
C LYS A 20 -1.91 15.59 10.68
N ASN A 21 -1.35 16.12 9.60
CA ASN A 21 -1.61 17.50 9.17
C ASN A 21 -2.86 17.58 8.28
N ASP A 22 -4.03 17.69 8.90
CA ASP A 22 -5.31 17.71 8.20
C ASP A 22 -5.43 18.86 7.19
N ALA A 23 -4.84 20.03 7.48
CA ALA A 23 -4.90 21.19 6.59
C ALA A 23 -4.14 20.94 5.29
N PHE A 24 -2.95 20.34 5.38
CA PHE A 24 -2.18 19.95 4.20
C PHE A 24 -2.89 18.86 3.40
N ILE A 25 -3.46 17.87 4.08
CA ILE A 25 -4.23 16.79 3.43
C ILE A 25 -5.45 17.35 2.69
N GLU A 26 -6.25 18.22 3.33
CA GLU A 26 -7.47 18.76 2.72
C GLU A 26 -7.17 19.62 1.47
N ASN A 27 -6.03 20.31 1.43
CA ASN A 27 -5.62 21.09 0.27
C ASN A 27 -5.32 20.22 -0.97
N HIS A 28 -4.96 18.95 -0.77
CA HIS A 28 -4.62 17.98 -1.83
C HIS A 28 -5.39 16.67 -1.64
N LYS A 29 -6.65 16.80 -1.22
CA LYS A 29 -7.51 15.71 -0.75
C LYS A 29 -7.52 14.49 -1.69
N GLU A 30 -7.65 14.74 -2.98
CA GLU A 30 -7.75 13.68 -4.00
C GLU A 30 -6.57 12.70 -3.93
N CYS A 31 -5.35 13.15 -3.62
CA CYS A 31 -4.17 12.28 -3.57
C CYS A 31 -3.67 11.96 -2.15
N LEU A 32 -3.94 12.82 -1.16
CA LEU A 32 -3.43 12.67 0.20
C LEU A 32 -4.40 11.97 1.17
N ASP A 33 -5.66 11.77 0.81
CA ASP A 33 -6.61 11.04 1.67
C ASP A 33 -6.08 9.66 2.08
N MET A 34 -5.44 8.94 1.15
CA MET A 34 -4.87 7.61 1.39
C MET A 34 -3.78 7.55 2.47
N LEU A 35 -3.16 8.70 2.77
CA LEU A 35 -2.11 8.90 3.76
C LEU A 35 -2.70 9.29 5.12
N SER A 36 -3.89 9.91 5.18
CA SER A 36 -4.45 10.48 6.42
C SER A 36 -4.63 9.46 7.54
N ASP A 37 -4.35 9.83 8.79
CA ASP A 37 -4.73 8.98 9.93
C ASP A 37 -6.25 8.98 10.21
N LYS A 38 -6.99 9.98 9.69
CA LYS A 38 -8.43 10.15 9.95
C LYS A 38 -9.31 9.59 8.84
N ILE A 39 -9.03 9.96 7.59
CA ILE A 39 -9.96 9.77 6.46
C ILE A 39 -9.48 8.78 5.40
N TRP A 40 -8.36 8.09 5.61
CA TRP A 40 -7.85 7.12 4.61
C TRP A 40 -8.83 6.01 4.23
N ARG A 41 -9.77 5.68 5.12
CA ARG A 41 -10.83 4.68 4.86
C ARG A 41 -11.81 5.13 3.78
N ASP A 42 -11.91 6.43 3.54
CA ASP A 42 -12.82 7.02 2.55
C ASP A 42 -12.21 6.96 1.14
N ASN A 43 -10.89 6.69 1.03
CA ASN A 43 -10.25 6.51 -0.26
C ASN A 43 -10.62 5.14 -0.86
N LYS A 44 -11.32 5.19 -2.00
CA LYS A 44 -11.81 4.04 -2.76
C LYS A 44 -10.72 3.04 -3.16
N TYR A 45 -9.47 3.49 -3.32
CA TYR A 45 -8.34 2.69 -3.77
C TYR A 45 -7.41 2.25 -2.62
N MET A 46 -7.86 2.37 -1.37
CA MET A 46 -7.15 1.90 -0.19
C MET A 46 -7.70 0.59 0.38
N ASN A 47 -6.81 -0.23 0.93
CA ASN A 47 -7.17 -1.51 1.53
C ASN A 47 -7.81 -1.34 2.92
N THR A 48 -9.05 -1.79 3.10
CA THR A 48 -9.74 -1.72 4.41
C THR A 48 -9.29 -2.81 5.40
N GLU A 49 -9.59 -2.63 6.69
CA GLU A 49 -9.21 -3.57 7.77
C GLU A 49 -9.99 -4.89 7.78
N LYS A 50 -10.79 -5.19 6.75
CA LYS A 50 -11.66 -6.37 6.68
C LYS A 50 -10.91 -7.70 6.54
N ASN A 51 -9.65 -7.70 6.13
CA ASN A 51 -8.79 -8.88 6.07
C ASN A 51 -7.36 -8.56 6.56
N ILE A 52 -6.55 -9.59 6.85
CA ILE A 52 -5.15 -9.41 7.26
C ILE A 52 -4.22 -9.71 6.07
N SER A 53 -3.91 -8.67 5.32
CA SER A 53 -2.87 -8.71 4.28
C SER A 53 -2.21 -7.35 4.19
N SER A 54 -0.88 -7.37 4.07
CA SER A 54 -0.10 -6.15 3.85
C SER A 54 -0.15 -5.77 2.38
N PRO A 55 -0.20 -4.47 2.04
CA PRO A 55 0.13 -4.03 0.69
C PRO A 55 1.59 -4.37 0.36
N THR A 56 1.95 -4.24 -0.91
CA THR A 56 3.35 -4.30 -1.35
C THR A 56 4.16 -3.16 -0.72
N ARG A 57 5.47 -3.36 -0.58
CA ARG A 57 6.39 -2.34 -0.04
C ARG A 57 6.36 -1.00 -0.77
N THR A 58 5.93 -1.01 -2.04
CA THR A 58 5.75 0.18 -2.87
C THR A 58 4.69 1.15 -2.34
N ILE A 59 3.85 0.78 -1.37
CA ILE A 59 2.86 1.73 -0.82
C ILE A 59 3.51 2.98 -0.19
N LEU A 60 4.66 2.82 0.47
CA LEU A 60 5.34 3.95 1.11
C LEU A 60 5.93 4.90 0.07
N SER A 61 6.46 4.37 -1.05
CA SER A 61 6.89 5.23 -2.17
C SER A 61 5.74 6.00 -2.80
N ARG A 62 4.52 5.45 -2.82
CA ARG A 62 3.33 6.16 -3.30
C ARG A 62 2.99 7.34 -2.39
N TYR A 63 3.00 7.13 -1.07
CA TYR A 63 2.80 8.21 -0.11
C TYR A 63 3.87 9.30 -0.26
N THR A 64 5.14 8.92 -0.38
CA THR A 64 6.25 9.86 -0.61
C THR A 64 6.05 10.67 -1.89
N CYS A 65 5.70 10.01 -3.01
CA CYS A 65 5.44 10.68 -4.29
C CYS A 65 4.30 11.70 -4.19
N ASN A 66 3.21 11.34 -3.51
CA ASN A 66 2.06 12.23 -3.36
C ASN A 66 2.42 13.44 -2.48
N ILE A 67 3.09 13.22 -1.34
CA ILE A 67 3.56 14.31 -0.47
C ILE A 67 4.49 15.27 -1.21
N LEU A 68 5.49 14.76 -1.94
CA LEU A 68 6.41 15.60 -2.71
C LEU A 68 5.70 16.42 -3.78
N SER A 69 4.76 15.81 -4.51
CA SER A 69 3.96 16.52 -5.50
C SER A 69 3.19 17.68 -4.89
N SER A 70 2.47 17.42 -3.79
CA SER A 70 1.69 18.45 -3.08
C SER A 70 2.58 19.55 -2.51
N LEU A 71 3.75 19.21 -1.96
CA LEU A 71 4.72 20.19 -1.47
C LEU A 71 5.24 21.08 -2.60
N PHE A 72 5.64 20.52 -3.75
CA PHE A 72 6.11 21.34 -4.88
C PHE A 72 5.06 22.32 -5.35
N ILE A 73 3.79 21.91 -5.43
CA ILE A 73 2.66 22.78 -5.80
C ILE A 73 2.49 23.94 -4.81
N ASP A 74 2.45 23.63 -3.51
CA ASP A 74 2.21 24.65 -2.48
C ASP A 74 3.40 25.61 -2.34
N ILE A 75 4.63 25.11 -2.49
CA ILE A 75 5.82 25.94 -2.48
C ILE A 75 5.86 26.84 -3.71
N SER A 76 5.57 26.34 -4.91
CA SER A 76 5.61 27.17 -6.13
C SER A 76 4.62 28.33 -6.07
N LYS A 77 3.44 28.08 -5.47
CA LYS A 77 2.39 29.08 -5.21
C LYS A 77 2.71 30.04 -4.07
N ASN A 78 3.85 29.89 -3.38
CA ASN A 78 4.21 30.61 -2.16
C ASN A 78 3.18 30.42 -1.03
N SER A 79 2.48 29.29 -0.98
CA SER A 79 1.60 28.92 0.14
C SER A 79 2.41 28.41 1.32
N ILE A 80 3.57 27.78 1.05
CA ILE A 80 4.54 27.33 2.03
C ILE A 80 5.88 28.02 1.74
N GLU A 81 6.38 28.77 2.72
CA GLU A 81 7.69 29.44 2.68
C GLU A 81 8.69 28.79 3.65
N LYS A 82 8.21 27.93 4.56
CA LYS A 82 9.04 27.23 5.54
C LYS A 82 8.39 25.94 6.00
N LEU A 83 9.21 24.91 6.21
CA LEU A 83 8.83 23.70 6.94
C LEU A 83 9.38 23.79 8.36
N ILE A 84 8.52 23.51 9.34
CA ILE A 84 8.91 23.42 10.75
C ILE A 84 8.66 21.99 11.21
N VAL A 85 9.74 21.27 11.51
CA VAL A 85 9.71 19.85 11.87
C VAL A 85 10.02 19.71 13.35
N THR A 86 9.04 19.26 14.12
CA THR A 86 9.20 18.99 15.55
C THR A 86 9.60 17.52 15.74
N CYS A 87 10.80 17.27 16.27
CA CYS A 87 11.32 15.91 16.50
C CYS A 87 12.37 15.89 17.62
N GLU A 88 12.59 14.73 18.25
CA GLU A 88 13.66 14.55 19.25
C GLU A 88 15.06 14.70 18.65
N SER A 89 15.33 13.92 17.61
CA SER A 89 16.53 14.02 16.79
C SER A 89 16.16 13.90 15.31
N ARG A 90 16.94 14.56 14.45
CA ARG A 90 16.84 14.35 12.99
C ARG A 90 17.10 12.88 12.64
N ASP A 91 17.95 12.20 13.41
CA ASP A 91 18.28 10.79 13.20
C ASP A 91 17.10 9.86 13.49
N ASP A 92 16.13 10.28 14.29
CA ASP A 92 14.95 9.49 14.63
C ASP A 92 13.87 9.51 13.54
N LEU A 93 13.96 10.42 12.56
CA LEU A 93 13.00 10.48 11.47
C LEU A 93 13.08 9.22 10.60
N ASP A 94 11.92 8.78 10.11
CA ASP A 94 11.86 7.67 9.17
C ASP A 94 12.55 8.06 7.84
N ILE A 95 13.02 7.04 7.12
CA ILE A 95 13.79 7.22 5.88
C ILE A 95 13.02 7.99 4.80
N TYR A 96 11.69 7.90 4.76
CA TYR A 96 10.87 8.55 3.75
C TYR A 96 10.71 10.04 4.07
N SER A 97 10.50 10.38 5.34
CA SER A 97 10.47 11.78 5.80
C SER A 97 11.82 12.46 5.59
N LYS A 98 12.93 11.80 5.94
CA LYS A 98 14.28 12.32 5.67
C LYS A 98 14.52 12.58 4.18
N TYR A 99 14.09 11.64 3.33
CA TYR A 99 14.16 11.82 1.88
C TYR A 99 13.36 13.05 1.42
N ILE A 100 12.11 13.21 1.89
CA ILE A 100 11.27 14.36 1.55
C ILE A 100 11.94 15.68 1.92
N PHE A 101 12.47 15.79 3.15
CA PHE A 101 13.13 17.01 3.60
C PHE A 101 14.41 17.31 2.80
N SER A 102 15.23 16.29 2.52
CA SER A 102 16.40 16.47 1.67
C SER A 102 16.04 16.93 0.26
N VAL A 103 14.93 16.43 -0.31
CA VAL A 103 14.44 16.88 -1.61
C VAL A 103 14.06 18.35 -1.55
N VAL A 104 13.22 18.75 -0.58
CA VAL A 104 12.78 20.14 -0.45
C VAL A 104 13.97 21.10 -0.29
N GLU A 105 14.94 20.77 0.56
CA GLU A 105 16.13 21.63 0.79
C GLU A 105 17.03 21.73 -0.45
N LYS A 106 17.15 20.67 -1.27
CA LYS A 106 18.03 20.66 -2.44
C LYS A 106 17.38 21.21 -3.71
N THR A 107 16.05 21.15 -3.82
CA THR A 107 15.36 21.50 -5.05
C THR A 107 14.52 22.77 -4.94
N THR A 108 14.38 23.36 -3.75
CA THR A 108 13.58 24.56 -3.52
C THR A 108 14.32 25.60 -2.68
N ASP A 109 13.76 26.80 -2.58
CA ASP A 109 14.24 27.88 -1.71
C ASP A 109 13.67 27.81 -0.27
N VAL A 110 12.92 26.76 0.06
CA VAL A 110 12.26 26.60 1.36
C VAL A 110 13.18 25.96 2.38
N ALA A 111 13.36 26.65 3.50
CA ALA A 111 14.11 26.12 4.64
C ALA A 111 13.30 25.05 5.41
N VAL A 112 14.00 24.01 5.87
CA VAL A 112 13.48 23.00 6.81
C VAL A 112 14.13 23.22 8.17
N ASP A 113 13.36 23.80 9.08
CA ASP A 113 13.82 24.05 10.45
C ASP A 113 13.39 22.92 11.36
N PHE A 114 14.34 22.43 12.16
CA PHE A 114 14.10 21.35 13.11
C PHE A 114 14.04 21.91 14.53
N ILE A 115 12.90 21.72 15.17
CA ILE A 115 12.67 22.08 16.57
C ILE A 115 12.80 20.82 17.41
N ASN A 116 13.75 20.84 18.33
CA ASN A 116 13.92 19.74 19.27
C ASN A 116 12.71 19.65 20.22
N CYS A 117 12.15 18.47 20.38
CA CYS A 117 11.19 18.16 21.43
C CYS A 117 11.62 16.93 22.23
N GLU A 118 11.20 16.82 23.49
CA GLU A 118 11.30 15.54 24.19
C GLU A 118 10.47 14.48 23.45
N LYS A 119 11.02 13.27 23.30
CA LYS A 119 10.27 12.16 22.71
C LYS A 119 8.97 11.97 23.47
N SER A 120 7.86 12.05 22.77
CA SER A 120 6.61 11.58 23.34
C SER A 120 6.74 10.07 23.49
N ARG A 121 6.57 9.56 24.71
CA ARG A 121 6.49 8.12 24.90
C ARG A 121 5.30 7.61 24.11
N CYS A 122 5.49 6.56 23.31
CA CYS A 122 4.35 5.85 22.75
C CYS A 122 3.52 5.26 23.90
N GLU A 123 2.37 5.88 24.17
CA GLU A 123 1.43 5.41 25.19
C GLU A 123 0.44 4.38 24.63
N THR A 124 0.43 4.20 23.31
CA THR A 124 -0.56 3.35 22.64
C THR A 124 -0.13 1.89 22.69
N ARG A 125 -0.94 1.06 23.34
CA ARG A 125 -0.78 -0.40 23.32
C ARG A 125 -1.21 -0.97 21.97
N LEU A 126 -0.52 -2.02 21.55
CA LEU A 126 -0.93 -2.78 20.37
C LEU A 126 -2.27 -3.48 20.66
N THR A 127 -3.21 -3.36 19.75
CA THR A 127 -4.54 -4.00 19.78
C THR A 127 -4.82 -4.65 18.42
N PRO A 128 -5.74 -5.63 18.33
CA PRO A 128 -6.12 -6.20 17.04
C PRO A 128 -6.55 -5.17 16.00
N ASN A 129 -7.21 -4.08 16.42
CA ASN A 129 -7.69 -3.03 15.52
C ASN A 129 -6.53 -2.20 14.96
N ASN A 130 -5.68 -1.61 15.82
CA ASN A 130 -4.59 -0.77 15.34
C ASN A 130 -3.53 -1.58 14.61
N MET A 131 -3.29 -2.85 14.98
CA MET A 131 -2.46 -3.78 14.23
C MET A 131 -2.95 -3.91 12.78
N ARG A 132 -4.25 -4.17 12.58
CA ARG A 132 -4.84 -4.30 11.24
C ARG A 132 -4.66 -3.03 10.43
N THR A 133 -4.95 -1.87 11.01
CA THR A 133 -4.75 -0.57 10.34
C THR A 133 -3.29 -0.38 9.91
N GLN A 134 -2.33 -0.66 10.79
CA GLN A 134 -0.90 -0.52 10.49
C GLN A 134 -0.42 -1.48 9.40
N VAL A 135 -0.82 -2.75 9.48
CA VAL A 135 -0.51 -3.76 8.46
C VAL A 135 -1.12 -3.35 7.11
N LYS A 136 -2.34 -2.82 7.11
CA LYS A 136 -3.06 -2.46 5.87
C LYS A 136 -2.50 -1.25 5.15
N ARG A 137 -1.92 -0.33 5.90
CA ARG A 137 -1.29 0.88 5.37
C ARG A 137 0.20 0.69 5.10
N GLY A 138 0.78 -0.43 5.53
CA GLY A 138 2.22 -0.69 5.40
C GLY A 138 3.10 0.21 6.26
N LEU A 139 2.52 0.87 7.28
CA LEU A 139 3.20 1.88 8.11
C LEU A 139 4.02 1.25 9.23
N TYR A 140 3.54 0.16 9.82
CA TYR A 140 4.25 -0.59 10.86
C TYR A 140 4.83 0.28 12.01
N ASP A 141 4.03 1.25 12.49
CA ASP A 141 4.36 2.15 13.60
C ASP A 141 4.78 1.40 14.88
N GLN A 142 5.52 2.08 15.76
CA GLN A 142 5.93 1.50 17.03
C GLN A 142 4.78 1.58 18.05
N PHE A 143 4.65 0.54 18.87
CA PHE A 143 3.67 0.49 19.95
C PHE A 143 4.38 0.31 21.29
N LEU A 144 3.67 0.57 22.39
CA LEU A 144 4.16 0.24 23.72
C LEU A 144 4.51 -1.25 23.77
N CYS A 145 5.80 -1.55 23.95
CA CYS A 145 6.34 -2.91 23.92
C CYS A 145 5.77 -3.76 25.05
N GLU A 146 4.74 -4.55 24.74
CA GLU A 146 4.32 -5.67 25.56
C GLU A 146 4.90 -6.96 24.96
N ASN A 147 5.42 -7.83 25.82
CA ASN A 147 5.82 -9.18 25.42
C ASN A 147 4.55 -10.03 25.25
N SER A 148 3.82 -9.78 24.16
CA SER A 148 2.56 -10.43 23.80
C SER A 148 2.68 -11.18 22.48
N ASP A 149 1.84 -12.21 22.32
CA ASP A 149 1.74 -12.99 21.08
C ASP A 149 1.30 -12.11 19.90
N LEU A 150 0.43 -11.12 20.15
CA LEU A 150 0.04 -10.10 19.17
C LEU A 150 1.24 -9.27 18.69
N ASN A 151 2.12 -8.84 19.59
CA ASN A 151 3.31 -8.09 19.22
C ASN A 151 4.29 -8.96 18.42
N TRP A 152 4.41 -10.24 18.77
CA TRP A 152 5.24 -11.18 18.01
C TRP A 152 4.75 -11.30 16.56
N ILE A 153 3.45 -11.59 16.35
CA ILE A 153 2.90 -11.78 15.01
C ILE A 153 2.86 -10.48 14.19
N TYR A 154 2.72 -9.33 14.85
CA TYR A 154 2.88 -8.02 14.22
C TYR A 154 4.29 -7.80 13.67
N ASN A 155 5.32 -8.11 14.47
CA ASN A 155 6.72 -8.04 14.02
C ASN A 155 7.04 -9.06 12.92
N TYR A 156 6.40 -10.23 12.92
CA TYR A 156 6.47 -11.15 11.79
C TYR A 156 5.92 -10.52 10.50
N TYR A 157 4.73 -9.90 10.51
CA TYR A 157 4.19 -9.23 9.32
C TYR A 157 5.08 -8.07 8.85
N LYS A 158 5.64 -7.29 9.79
CA LYS A 158 6.63 -6.24 9.49
C LYS A 158 7.85 -6.80 8.79
N SER A 159 8.37 -7.92 9.29
CA SER A 159 9.53 -8.60 8.70
C SER A 159 9.24 -9.08 7.28
N VAL A 160 8.09 -9.73 7.06
CA VAL A 160 7.66 -10.19 5.73
C VAL A 160 7.47 -9.01 4.77
N TYR A 161 6.89 -7.91 5.23
CA TYR A 161 6.73 -6.68 4.43
C TYR A 161 8.08 -6.12 3.97
N ASN A 162 9.09 -6.16 4.85
CA ASN A 162 10.46 -5.74 4.55
C ASN A 162 11.28 -6.79 3.78
N GLY A 163 10.66 -7.90 3.33
CA GLY A 163 11.34 -8.96 2.58
C GLY A 163 12.25 -9.85 3.42
N VAL A 164 12.15 -9.77 4.75
CA VAL A 164 12.92 -10.61 5.67
C VAL A 164 12.25 -11.98 5.82
N PHE A 165 13.07 -13.02 5.75
CA PHE A 165 12.62 -14.41 5.89
C PHE A 165 12.50 -14.81 7.36
N CYS A 166 11.38 -15.43 7.73
CA CYS A 166 11.19 -16.08 9.03
C CYS A 166 11.05 -17.60 8.84
N GLU A 167 11.78 -18.37 9.63
CA GLU A 167 11.72 -19.83 9.57
C GLU A 167 10.36 -20.36 10.01
N LEU A 168 9.83 -21.34 9.28
CA LEU A 168 8.52 -21.94 9.57
C LEU A 168 8.47 -22.54 10.98
N ARG A 169 9.58 -23.12 11.44
CA ARG A 169 9.71 -23.69 12.78
C ARG A 169 9.46 -22.67 13.88
N GLN A 170 9.91 -21.43 13.73
CA GLN A 170 9.72 -20.37 14.72
C GLN A 170 8.24 -20.01 14.86
N LEU A 171 7.52 -19.89 13.72
CA LEU A 171 6.07 -19.66 13.71
C LEU A 171 5.32 -20.77 14.43
N ILE A 172 5.65 -22.04 14.16
CA ILE A 172 4.99 -23.21 14.78
C ILE A 172 5.27 -23.23 16.28
N GLN A 173 6.52 -22.99 16.71
CA GLN A 173 6.89 -22.94 18.12
C GLN A 173 6.14 -21.84 18.88
N GLN A 174 5.93 -20.69 18.26
CA GLN A 174 5.17 -19.62 18.88
C GLN A 174 3.68 -19.96 18.93
N TYR A 175 3.10 -20.47 17.83
CA TYR A 175 1.71 -20.92 17.77
C TYR A 175 1.33 -21.88 18.92
N CYS A 176 2.21 -22.81 19.29
CA CYS A 176 1.95 -23.76 20.38
C CYS A 176 1.77 -23.10 21.77
N LYS A 177 2.21 -21.84 21.94
CA LYS A 177 2.11 -21.09 23.20
C LYS A 177 0.90 -20.17 23.24
N VAL A 178 0.38 -19.79 22.07
CA VAL A 178 -0.73 -18.84 21.93
C VAL A 178 -2.00 -19.42 22.52
N LYS A 179 -2.73 -18.61 23.29
CA LYS A 179 -4.02 -19.00 23.88
C LYS A 179 -5.20 -18.30 23.21
N ASP A 180 -5.04 -17.03 22.86
CA ASP A 180 -6.09 -16.23 22.25
C ASP A 180 -6.50 -16.78 20.87
N LYS A 181 -7.81 -16.78 20.60
CA LYS A 181 -8.37 -17.37 19.38
C LYS A 181 -8.01 -16.55 18.14
N TYR A 182 -8.03 -15.22 18.24
CA TYR A 182 -7.71 -14.33 17.13
C TYR A 182 -6.22 -14.41 16.78
N GLU A 183 -5.36 -14.38 17.78
CA GLU A 183 -3.92 -14.55 17.59
C GLU A 183 -3.60 -15.93 17.00
N LYS A 184 -4.20 -17.01 17.52
CA LYS A 184 -4.06 -18.36 16.93
C LYS A 184 -4.42 -18.37 15.46
N TRP A 185 -5.53 -17.74 15.08
CA TRP A 185 -5.94 -17.61 13.70
C TRP A 185 -4.88 -16.90 12.83
N LEU A 186 -4.31 -15.79 13.31
CA LEU A 186 -3.21 -15.09 12.62
C LEU A 186 -1.99 -16.00 12.39
N PHE A 187 -1.59 -16.75 13.43
CA PHE A 187 -0.48 -17.70 13.32
C PHE A 187 -0.77 -18.83 12.33
N ILE A 188 -1.98 -19.40 12.36
CA ILE A 188 -2.39 -20.45 11.40
C ILE A 188 -2.27 -19.92 9.97
N LYS A 189 -2.77 -18.71 9.70
CA LYS A 189 -2.66 -18.06 8.38
C LYS A 189 -1.21 -17.82 7.97
N ALA A 190 -0.38 -17.33 8.89
CA ALA A 190 1.04 -17.11 8.65
C ALA A 190 1.79 -18.41 8.33
N ILE A 191 1.53 -19.48 9.08
CA ILE A 191 2.14 -20.81 8.90
C ILE A 191 1.73 -21.42 7.57
N ILE A 192 0.45 -21.37 7.19
CA ILE A 192 -0.02 -21.86 5.88
C ILE A 192 0.71 -21.13 4.75
N ASN A 193 0.74 -19.79 4.78
CA ASN A 193 1.38 -18.99 3.74
C ASN A 193 2.88 -19.28 3.65
N GLN A 194 3.56 -19.38 4.78
CA GLN A 194 5.00 -19.64 4.82
C GLN A 194 5.33 -21.08 4.43
N GLY A 195 4.52 -22.06 4.84
CA GLY A 195 4.64 -23.46 4.43
C GLY A 195 4.43 -23.65 2.92
N ILE A 196 3.47 -22.95 2.32
CA ILE A 196 3.27 -22.93 0.85
C ILE A 196 4.52 -22.41 0.14
N ARG A 197 5.12 -21.31 0.64
CA ARG A 197 6.34 -20.72 0.07
C ARG A 197 7.55 -21.65 0.20
N GLN A 198 7.66 -22.36 1.33
CA GLN A 198 8.73 -23.31 1.61
C GLN A 198 8.47 -24.73 1.08
N ASN A 199 7.34 -24.95 0.40
CA ASN A 199 6.95 -26.24 -0.17
C ASN A 199 6.75 -27.36 0.89
N GLU A 200 6.28 -27.01 2.08
CA GLU A 200 6.07 -27.88 3.24
C GLU A 200 4.63 -28.43 3.27
N LYS A 201 4.33 -29.39 2.39
CA LYS A 201 2.97 -29.87 2.12
C LYS A 201 2.24 -30.39 3.36
N GLU A 202 2.86 -31.27 4.13
CA GLU A 202 2.26 -31.94 5.29
C GLU A 202 1.94 -30.95 6.41
N VAL A 203 2.83 -29.96 6.61
CA VAL A 203 2.61 -28.88 7.58
C VAL A 203 1.40 -28.04 7.16
N VAL A 204 1.33 -27.65 5.88
CA VAL A 204 0.19 -26.87 5.37
C VAL A 204 -1.11 -27.66 5.53
N GLU A 205 -1.13 -28.95 5.22
CA GLU A 205 -2.32 -29.79 5.37
C GLU A 205 -2.78 -29.87 6.84
N PHE A 206 -1.85 -30.03 7.78
CA PHE A 206 -2.16 -30.02 9.21
C PHE A 206 -2.80 -28.69 9.64
N PHE A 207 -2.20 -27.56 9.25
CA PHE A 207 -2.70 -26.24 9.64
C PHE A 207 -3.99 -25.83 8.92
N LEU A 208 -4.29 -26.38 7.73
CA LEU A 208 -5.60 -26.20 7.08
C LEU A 208 -6.73 -26.85 7.90
N LYS A 209 -6.48 -28.01 8.52
CA LYS A 209 -7.43 -28.64 9.45
C LYS A 209 -7.68 -27.74 10.65
N GLN A 210 -6.61 -27.15 11.21
CA GLN A 210 -6.74 -26.18 12.31
C GLN A 210 -7.48 -24.90 11.90
N LEU A 211 -7.26 -24.43 10.67
CA LEU A 211 -7.95 -23.25 10.13
C LEU A 211 -9.46 -23.50 10.04
N LYS A 212 -9.88 -24.70 9.65
CA LYS A 212 -11.31 -25.05 9.59
C LYS A 212 -12.02 -24.82 10.92
N ASP A 213 -11.36 -25.10 12.04
CA ASP A 213 -11.93 -24.94 13.39
C ASP A 213 -11.75 -23.53 13.98
N ASN A 214 -10.80 -22.76 13.46
CA ASN A 214 -10.42 -21.43 13.99
C ASN A 214 -10.63 -20.28 12.99
N ASN A 215 -11.40 -20.50 11.92
CA ASN A 215 -11.63 -19.49 10.90
C ASN A 215 -12.46 -18.30 11.42
N GLN A 216 -12.32 -17.16 10.74
CA GLN A 216 -13.16 -15.96 10.93
C GLN A 216 -14.36 -15.93 9.96
N GLY A 217 -14.52 -16.96 9.14
CA GLY A 217 -15.54 -17.06 8.10
C GLY A 217 -15.22 -18.20 7.12
N ILE A 218 -16.26 -18.71 6.46
CA ILE A 218 -16.14 -19.86 5.56
C ILE A 218 -15.15 -19.62 4.40
N PHE A 219 -15.16 -18.40 3.85
CA PHE A 219 -14.30 -18.02 2.73
C PHE A 219 -12.81 -18.00 3.08
N ASP A 220 -12.45 -17.85 4.35
CA ASP A 220 -11.05 -17.86 4.76
C ASP A 220 -10.41 -19.25 4.64
N TYR A 221 -11.18 -20.29 5.01
CA TYR A 221 -10.78 -21.69 4.79
C TYR A 221 -10.79 -22.02 3.30
N ILE A 222 -11.87 -21.70 2.58
CA ILE A 222 -12.00 -22.00 1.14
C ILE A 222 -10.82 -21.40 0.37
N ASN A 223 -10.49 -20.14 0.64
CA ASN A 223 -9.35 -19.46 0.00
C ASN A 223 -8.03 -20.19 0.27
N SER A 224 -7.76 -20.53 1.53
CA SER A 224 -6.48 -21.14 1.91
C SER A 224 -6.35 -22.57 1.35
N PHE A 225 -7.45 -23.32 1.32
CA PHE A 225 -7.48 -24.68 0.79
C PHE A 225 -7.35 -24.71 -0.73
N SER A 226 -7.98 -23.78 -1.46
CA SER A 226 -7.81 -23.69 -2.91
C SER A 226 -6.36 -23.38 -3.30
N PHE A 227 -5.68 -22.47 -2.59
CA PHE A 227 -4.24 -22.23 -2.80
C PHE A 227 -3.37 -23.47 -2.53
N TYR A 228 -3.71 -24.27 -1.52
CA TYR A 228 -3.03 -25.54 -1.26
C TYR A 228 -3.21 -26.53 -2.42
N LEU A 229 -4.43 -26.69 -2.92
CA LEU A 229 -4.71 -27.51 -4.10
C LEU A 229 -3.96 -27.02 -5.34
N LEU A 230 -3.96 -25.70 -5.56
CA LEU A 230 -3.26 -25.07 -6.68
C LEU A 230 -1.75 -25.31 -6.62
N LYS A 231 -1.14 -25.16 -5.44
CA LYS A 231 0.33 -25.30 -5.26
C LYS A 231 0.80 -26.76 -5.32
N PHE A 232 0.11 -27.67 -4.63
CA PHE A 232 0.61 -29.03 -4.39
C PHE A 232 -0.07 -30.11 -5.24
N TYR A 233 -1.08 -29.75 -6.03
CA TYR A 233 -1.79 -30.68 -6.89
C TYR A 233 -1.91 -30.15 -8.31
N SER A 234 -2.95 -29.37 -8.63
CA SER A 234 -3.16 -28.83 -9.98
C SER A 234 -4.15 -27.67 -10.01
N LYS A 235 -4.09 -26.90 -11.10
CA LYS A 235 -5.09 -25.87 -11.42
C LYS A 235 -6.50 -26.46 -11.47
N ASP A 236 -6.68 -27.59 -12.17
CA ASP A 236 -8.00 -28.23 -12.31
C ASP A 236 -8.59 -28.67 -10.97
N LYS A 237 -7.79 -29.24 -10.06
CA LYS A 237 -8.27 -29.63 -8.73
C LYS A 237 -8.69 -28.44 -7.89
N SER A 238 -7.94 -27.34 -7.96
CA SER A 238 -8.34 -26.09 -7.31
C SER A 238 -9.64 -25.53 -7.91
N ARG A 239 -9.79 -25.59 -9.23
CA ARG A 239 -10.97 -25.09 -9.94
C ARG A 239 -12.23 -25.87 -9.55
N ILE A 240 -12.19 -27.20 -9.65
CA ILE A 240 -13.31 -28.10 -9.29
C ILE A 240 -13.72 -27.87 -7.84
N PHE A 241 -12.75 -27.78 -6.92
CA PHE A 241 -13.06 -27.48 -5.52
C PHE A 241 -13.79 -26.13 -5.37
N LEU A 242 -13.36 -25.08 -6.06
CA LEU A 242 -14.02 -23.78 -5.98
C LEU A 242 -15.43 -23.83 -6.61
N GLU A 243 -15.60 -24.51 -7.75
CA GLU A 243 -16.91 -24.73 -8.37
C GLU A 243 -17.91 -25.40 -7.40
N GLU A 244 -17.46 -26.37 -6.61
CA GLU A 244 -18.31 -27.07 -5.63
C GLU A 244 -18.64 -26.25 -4.37
N GLN A 245 -17.81 -25.25 -4.03
CA GLN A 245 -17.97 -24.47 -2.79
C GLN A 245 -18.63 -23.10 -3.01
N LEU A 246 -18.67 -22.60 -4.24
CA LEU A 246 -19.09 -21.23 -4.54
C LEU A 246 -20.50 -21.17 -5.11
N ASP A 247 -21.35 -20.37 -4.47
CA ASP A 247 -22.65 -19.99 -5.02
C ASP A 247 -22.50 -18.76 -5.93
N ILE A 248 -22.42 -19.02 -7.23
CA ILE A 248 -22.22 -18.02 -8.28
C ILE A 248 -23.42 -17.09 -8.40
N ASP A 249 -24.63 -17.65 -8.42
CA ASP A 249 -25.85 -16.89 -8.66
C ASP A 249 -26.11 -15.93 -7.50
N ASP A 250 -25.94 -16.40 -6.25
CA ASP A 250 -26.02 -15.55 -5.08
C ASP A 250 -24.93 -14.47 -5.07
N PHE A 251 -23.71 -14.78 -5.51
CA PHE A 251 -22.63 -13.78 -5.54
C PHE A 251 -22.92 -12.65 -6.55
N LEU A 252 -23.31 -13.02 -7.77
CA LEU A 252 -23.59 -12.04 -8.82
C LEU A 252 -24.84 -11.21 -8.49
N GLY A 253 -25.86 -11.84 -7.91
CA GLY A 253 -27.12 -11.21 -7.51
C GLY A 253 -27.09 -10.42 -6.19
N SER A 254 -26.04 -10.55 -5.37
CA SER A 254 -25.99 -9.88 -4.06
C SER A 254 -25.50 -8.44 -4.14
N ASP A 255 -26.24 -7.51 -3.54
CA ASP A 255 -25.79 -6.12 -3.37
C ASP A 255 -24.86 -5.91 -2.16
N LYS A 256 -24.66 -6.96 -1.35
CA LYS A 256 -23.84 -6.87 -0.14
C LYS A 256 -22.35 -7.01 -0.47
N GLU A 257 -21.56 -6.01 -0.08
CA GLU A 257 -20.11 -6.10 -0.16
C GLU A 257 -19.54 -7.14 0.83
N ASP A 258 -18.81 -8.12 0.31
CA ASP A 258 -18.08 -9.11 1.10
C ASP A 258 -16.69 -9.35 0.51
N TYR A 259 -15.70 -8.65 1.06
CA TYR A 259 -14.31 -8.66 0.58
C TYR A 259 -13.65 -10.04 0.69
N ALA A 260 -14.04 -10.86 1.67
CA ALA A 260 -13.51 -12.21 1.81
C ALA A 260 -14.08 -13.11 0.71
N ARG A 261 -15.37 -12.95 0.40
CA ARG A 261 -16.01 -13.63 -0.74
C ARG A 261 -15.42 -13.17 -2.07
N SER A 262 -15.31 -11.86 -2.33
CA SER A 262 -14.76 -11.32 -3.59
C SER A 262 -13.35 -11.85 -3.84
N LEU A 263 -12.51 -11.98 -2.79
CA LEU A 263 -11.17 -12.55 -2.93
C LEU A 263 -11.19 -14.00 -3.44
N VAL A 264 -12.09 -14.85 -2.92
CA VAL A 264 -12.22 -16.25 -3.36
C VAL A 264 -12.76 -16.32 -4.79
N PHE A 265 -13.77 -15.52 -5.12
CA PHE A 265 -14.34 -15.44 -6.46
C PHE A 265 -13.33 -14.93 -7.49
N LYS A 266 -12.51 -13.94 -7.14
CA LYS A 266 -11.39 -13.48 -7.97
C LYS A 266 -10.42 -14.63 -8.26
N ASN A 267 -10.03 -15.38 -7.22
CA ASN A 267 -9.11 -16.50 -7.39
C ASN A 267 -9.74 -17.60 -8.27
N TYR A 268 -11.04 -17.86 -8.14
CA TYR A 268 -11.76 -18.76 -9.05
C TYR A 268 -11.76 -18.24 -10.50
N ALA A 269 -12.08 -16.95 -10.72
CA ALA A 269 -12.07 -16.33 -12.04
C ALA A 269 -10.69 -16.44 -12.73
N SER A 270 -9.60 -16.32 -11.98
CA SER A 270 -8.24 -16.51 -12.51
C SER A 270 -7.93 -17.93 -13.03
N LEU A 271 -8.75 -18.92 -12.66
CA LEU A 271 -8.65 -20.31 -13.14
C LEU A 271 -9.55 -20.60 -14.33
N LEU A 272 -10.40 -19.65 -14.74
CA LEU A 272 -11.28 -19.78 -15.89
C LEU A 272 -10.60 -19.27 -17.16
N PRO A 273 -10.98 -19.78 -18.35
CA PRO A 273 -10.51 -19.24 -19.62
C PRO A 273 -10.95 -17.79 -19.83
N ASP A 274 -10.13 -17.00 -20.50
CA ASP A 274 -10.43 -15.59 -20.81
C ASP A 274 -11.69 -15.40 -21.67
N THR A 275 -12.03 -16.40 -22.47
CA THR A 275 -13.26 -16.44 -23.29
C THR A 275 -14.54 -16.72 -22.48
N SER A 276 -14.44 -16.98 -21.18
CA SER A 276 -15.58 -17.30 -20.32
C SER A 276 -16.37 -16.04 -19.96
N GLU A 277 -17.66 -16.02 -20.32
CA GLU A 277 -18.59 -14.98 -19.86
C GLU A 277 -18.73 -14.96 -18.33
N LEU A 278 -18.68 -16.14 -17.70
CA LEU A 278 -18.70 -16.27 -16.25
C LEU A 278 -17.48 -15.57 -15.61
N LYS A 279 -16.27 -15.77 -16.17
CA LYS A 279 -15.06 -15.08 -15.71
C LYS A 279 -15.26 -13.56 -15.75
N ARG A 280 -15.73 -13.04 -16.87
CA ARG A 280 -16.02 -11.62 -17.07
C ARG A 280 -16.98 -11.08 -16.00
N ASN A 281 -18.13 -11.75 -15.81
CA ASN A 281 -19.16 -11.31 -14.86
C ASN A 281 -18.65 -11.33 -13.41
N ILE A 282 -17.88 -12.36 -13.03
CA ILE A 282 -17.25 -12.44 -11.70
C ILE A 282 -16.24 -11.30 -11.50
N MET A 283 -15.39 -11.05 -12.49
CA MET A 283 -14.38 -9.97 -12.40
C MET A 283 -15.03 -8.60 -12.30
N GLU A 284 -16.05 -8.32 -13.10
CA GLU A 284 -16.81 -7.06 -13.03
C GLU A 284 -17.43 -6.85 -11.65
N LYS A 285 -18.06 -7.91 -11.08
CA LYS A 285 -18.60 -7.87 -9.72
C LYS A 285 -17.50 -7.62 -8.69
N CYS A 286 -16.37 -8.31 -8.78
CA CYS A 286 -15.25 -8.13 -7.88
C CYS A 286 -14.69 -6.69 -7.95
N LEU A 287 -14.50 -6.12 -9.15
CA LEU A 287 -14.05 -4.74 -9.32
C LEU A 287 -15.01 -3.71 -8.72
N SER A 288 -16.32 -3.98 -8.75
CA SER A 288 -17.31 -3.12 -8.10
C SER A 288 -17.21 -3.13 -6.57
N GLN A 289 -16.82 -4.27 -5.98
CA GLN A 289 -16.75 -4.46 -4.51
C GLN A 289 -15.36 -4.19 -3.93
N THR A 290 -14.31 -4.39 -4.71
CA THR A 290 -12.91 -4.20 -4.30
C THR A 290 -12.15 -3.33 -5.31
N PRO A 291 -12.56 -2.06 -5.51
CA PRO A 291 -11.95 -1.18 -6.50
C PRO A 291 -10.46 -0.89 -6.24
N GLN A 292 -9.97 -1.10 -5.02
CA GLN A 292 -8.55 -1.00 -4.67
C GLN A 292 -7.68 -2.15 -5.20
N ASP A 293 -8.27 -3.23 -5.72
CA ASP A 293 -7.53 -4.37 -6.26
C ASP A 293 -6.98 -4.04 -7.66
N THR A 294 -5.83 -3.37 -7.67
CA THR A 294 -5.24 -2.88 -8.93
C THR A 294 -4.72 -4.00 -9.82
N ASP A 295 -4.38 -5.15 -9.26
CA ASP A 295 -3.96 -6.29 -10.07
C ASP A 295 -5.17 -6.86 -10.83
N LEU A 296 -6.36 -6.85 -10.21
CA LEU A 296 -7.60 -7.17 -10.90
C LEU A 296 -7.94 -6.16 -12.02
N TRP A 297 -7.70 -4.86 -11.78
CA TRP A 297 -7.86 -3.84 -12.83
C TRP A 297 -6.92 -4.08 -14.01
N LYS A 298 -5.66 -4.44 -13.75
CA LYS A 298 -4.69 -4.76 -14.81
C LYS A 298 -5.14 -5.96 -15.63
N GLU A 299 -5.58 -7.04 -14.99
CA GLU A 299 -6.13 -8.21 -15.69
C GLU A 299 -7.36 -7.82 -16.53
N TRP A 300 -8.28 -7.02 -15.97
CA TRP A 300 -9.43 -6.51 -16.72
C TRP A 300 -9.05 -5.68 -17.94
N PHE A 301 -8.03 -4.82 -17.83
CA PHE A 301 -7.53 -4.02 -18.93
C PHE A 301 -6.92 -4.87 -20.05
N GLU A 302 -6.25 -5.95 -19.70
CA GLU A 302 -5.65 -6.87 -20.67
C GLU A 302 -6.69 -7.74 -21.38
N THR A 303 -7.75 -8.15 -20.67
CA THR A 303 -8.69 -9.16 -21.18
C THR A 303 -9.97 -8.59 -21.78
N TYR A 304 -10.57 -7.55 -21.17
CA TYR A 304 -11.96 -7.16 -21.46
C TYR A 304 -12.15 -5.68 -21.79
N ALA A 305 -11.35 -4.79 -21.22
CA ALA A 305 -11.62 -3.36 -21.29
C ALA A 305 -11.38 -2.78 -22.70
N SER A 306 -12.21 -1.80 -23.06
CA SER A 306 -11.94 -0.98 -24.25
C SER A 306 -10.80 0.01 -24.01
N GLN A 307 -10.11 0.45 -25.07
CA GLN A 307 -9.06 1.50 -24.94
C GLN A 307 -9.57 2.78 -24.26
N LYS A 308 -10.84 3.15 -24.48
CA LYS A 308 -11.46 4.30 -23.82
C LYS A 308 -11.58 4.07 -22.31
N GLU A 309 -12.05 2.89 -21.92
CA GLU A 309 -12.22 2.50 -20.52
C GLU A 309 -10.89 2.40 -19.79
N ILE A 310 -9.88 1.76 -20.42
CA ILE A 310 -8.52 1.67 -19.89
C ILE A 310 -8.01 3.06 -19.50
N ARG A 311 -8.08 4.02 -20.44
CA ARG A 311 -7.62 5.38 -20.20
C ARG A 311 -8.40 6.07 -19.07
N GLN A 312 -9.72 5.94 -19.07
CA GLN A 312 -10.58 6.56 -18.05
C GLN A 312 -10.27 6.01 -16.66
N LYS A 313 -10.19 4.68 -16.52
CA LYS A 313 -9.98 4.01 -15.23
C LYS A 313 -8.55 4.12 -14.72
N ALA A 314 -7.55 3.97 -15.58
CA ALA A 314 -6.16 4.20 -15.19
C ALA A 314 -5.95 5.63 -14.68
N THR A 315 -6.54 6.62 -15.36
CA THR A 315 -6.50 8.03 -14.93
C THR A 315 -7.25 8.24 -13.61
N GLU A 316 -8.45 7.65 -13.44
CA GLU A 316 -9.20 7.69 -12.16
C GLU A 316 -8.36 7.13 -11.00
N ILE A 317 -7.79 5.93 -11.16
CA ILE A 317 -6.94 5.27 -10.15
C ILE A 317 -5.74 6.15 -9.80
N PHE A 318 -5.06 6.69 -10.82
CA PHE A 318 -3.88 7.53 -10.63
C PHE A 318 -4.20 8.82 -9.89
N LYS A 319 -5.31 9.49 -10.24
CA LYS A 319 -5.76 10.72 -9.58
C LYS A 319 -5.93 10.54 -8.07
N HIS A 320 -6.50 9.41 -7.66
CA HIS A 320 -6.72 9.05 -6.26
C HIS A 320 -5.45 8.64 -5.47
N GLY A 321 -4.26 8.93 -6.01
CA GLY A 321 -2.98 8.77 -5.33
C GLY A 321 -2.30 7.42 -5.56
N TYR A 322 -2.94 6.49 -6.28
CA TYR A 322 -2.34 5.20 -6.58
C TYR A 322 -1.38 5.29 -7.78
N SER A 323 -0.09 5.15 -7.51
CA SER A 323 0.95 5.19 -8.55
C SER A 323 1.61 3.82 -8.77
N ASP A 324 1.47 3.30 -9.98
CA ASP A 324 2.13 2.08 -10.46
C ASP A 324 2.64 2.31 -11.88
N ILE A 325 3.91 2.00 -12.13
CA ILE A 325 4.56 2.23 -13.42
C ILE A 325 3.84 1.51 -14.57
N SER A 326 3.24 0.34 -14.32
CA SER A 326 2.50 -0.38 -15.37
C SER A 326 1.20 0.34 -15.74
N LEU A 327 0.55 1.01 -14.77
CA LEU A 327 -0.65 1.82 -15.01
C LEU A 327 -0.31 3.20 -15.58
N LEU A 328 0.85 3.76 -15.22
CA LEU A 328 1.33 5.07 -15.66
C LEU A 328 1.30 5.22 -17.19
N LYS A 329 1.68 4.16 -17.92
CA LYS A 329 1.69 4.12 -19.39
C LYS A 329 0.29 4.25 -20.02
N LEU A 330 -0.76 4.06 -19.22
CA LEU A 330 -2.16 4.06 -19.64
C LEU A 330 -2.88 5.35 -19.22
N VAL A 331 -2.26 6.17 -18.38
CA VAL A 331 -2.82 7.44 -17.87
C VAL A 331 -2.83 8.47 -18.99
N LYS A 332 -3.94 9.21 -19.11
CA LYS A 332 -4.02 10.40 -19.93
C LYS A 332 -3.98 11.62 -19.01
N ILE A 333 -2.94 12.43 -19.15
CA ILE A 333 -2.83 13.71 -18.46
C ILE A 333 -3.56 14.76 -19.32
N GLU A 334 -4.52 15.46 -18.72
CA GLU A 334 -5.14 16.62 -19.36
C GLU A 334 -4.25 17.87 -19.14
N PRO A 335 -4.28 18.88 -20.04
CA PRO A 335 -3.34 20.02 -19.98
C PRO A 335 -3.34 20.83 -18.67
N ASP A 336 -4.43 20.77 -17.89
CA ASP A 336 -4.62 21.47 -16.62
C ASP A 336 -4.31 20.60 -15.39
N ASP A 337 -3.98 19.32 -15.57
CA ASP A 337 -3.75 18.36 -14.50
C ASP A 337 -2.30 18.39 -13.98
N THR A 338 -1.96 19.52 -13.37
CA THR A 338 -0.58 19.81 -12.90
C THR A 338 -0.12 18.79 -11.86
N GLU A 339 -0.98 18.40 -10.92
CA GLU A 339 -0.61 17.47 -9.86
C GLU A 339 -0.35 16.05 -10.38
N SER A 340 -1.17 15.57 -11.32
CA SER A 340 -0.88 14.28 -11.97
C SER A 340 0.41 14.36 -12.77
N LEU A 341 0.65 15.44 -13.51
CA LEU A 341 1.89 15.63 -14.28
C LEU A 341 3.13 15.59 -13.37
N ILE A 342 3.11 16.28 -12.23
CA ILE A 342 4.22 16.30 -11.27
C ILE A 342 4.48 14.89 -10.71
N ARG A 343 3.44 14.16 -10.29
CA ARG A 343 3.60 12.76 -9.85
C ARG A 343 4.19 11.88 -10.94
N MET A 344 3.75 12.05 -12.20
CA MET A 344 4.31 11.29 -13.32
C MET A 344 5.79 11.58 -13.55
N ILE A 345 6.20 12.85 -13.42
CA ILE A 345 7.62 13.26 -13.48
C ILE A 345 8.42 12.57 -12.38
N ILE A 346 7.97 12.66 -11.11
CA ILE A 346 8.65 12.06 -9.96
C ILE A 346 8.83 10.54 -10.13
N LEU A 347 7.79 9.84 -10.60
CA LEU A 347 7.84 8.40 -10.82
C LEU A 347 8.75 7.98 -11.99
N CYS A 348 9.00 8.89 -12.93
CA CYS A 348 9.93 8.68 -14.04
C CYS A 348 11.37 9.07 -13.67
N THR A 349 11.61 9.63 -12.48
CA THR A 349 12.95 10.03 -12.04
C THR A 349 13.77 8.79 -11.67
N SER A 350 14.52 8.31 -12.65
CA SER A 350 15.53 7.25 -12.54
C SER A 350 16.54 7.41 -13.66
N ASP A 351 17.73 6.84 -13.51
CA ASP A 351 18.77 6.88 -14.55
C ASP A 351 18.25 6.40 -15.92
N LEU A 352 17.32 5.42 -15.91
CA LEU A 352 16.75 4.83 -17.11
C LEU A 352 15.65 5.69 -17.76
N ASN A 353 14.96 6.52 -16.98
CA ASN A 353 13.77 7.25 -17.42
C ASN A 353 13.89 8.78 -17.32
N SER A 354 15.06 9.32 -16.95
CA SER A 354 15.28 10.76 -16.76
C SER A 354 14.92 11.60 -17.99
N ASN A 355 15.13 11.09 -19.21
CA ASN A 355 14.70 11.75 -20.46
C ASN A 355 13.17 11.90 -20.56
N ILE A 356 12.41 10.91 -20.08
CA ILE A 356 10.94 10.97 -20.04
C ILE A 356 10.52 12.03 -19.01
N ALA A 357 11.15 12.05 -17.84
CA ALA A 357 10.88 13.06 -16.81
C ALA A 357 11.10 14.48 -17.35
N ARG A 358 12.25 14.76 -18.01
CA ARG A 358 12.54 16.06 -18.64
C ARG A 358 11.56 16.43 -19.76
N TYR A 359 11.19 15.46 -20.58
CA TYR A 359 10.16 15.67 -21.59
C TYR A 359 8.82 16.09 -20.95
N LEU A 360 8.41 15.42 -19.87
CA LEU A 360 7.19 15.76 -19.13
C LEU A 360 7.27 17.15 -18.46
N ILE A 361 8.44 17.55 -17.92
CA ILE A 361 8.66 18.89 -17.35
C ILE A 361 8.37 19.99 -18.38
N SER A 362 8.68 19.77 -19.66
CA SER A 362 8.45 20.76 -20.71
C SER A 362 6.99 21.20 -20.84
N PHE A 363 6.03 20.36 -20.41
CA PHE A 363 4.60 20.63 -20.45
C PHE A 363 4.08 21.47 -19.27
N LEU A 364 4.88 21.67 -18.22
CA LEU A 364 4.50 22.56 -17.13
C LEU A 364 4.42 24.00 -17.64
N SER A 365 3.51 24.80 -17.08
CA SER A 365 3.41 26.23 -17.38
C SER A 365 4.16 27.09 -16.36
N ASP A 366 4.19 26.65 -15.10
CA ASP A 366 4.86 27.33 -13.98
C ASP A 366 6.38 27.14 -14.06
N GLY A 367 7.11 28.24 -14.23
CA GLY A 367 8.57 28.23 -14.35
C GLY A 367 9.30 27.80 -13.07
N ARG A 368 8.72 28.07 -11.91
CA ARG A 368 9.32 27.70 -10.62
C ARG A 368 9.14 26.21 -10.35
N LEU A 369 7.98 25.64 -10.69
CA LEU A 369 7.78 24.18 -10.68
C LEU A 369 8.75 23.45 -11.63
N LYS A 370 9.01 24.02 -12.82
CA LYS A 370 9.99 23.45 -13.75
C LYS A 370 11.37 23.37 -13.13
N GLU A 371 11.83 24.47 -12.53
CA GLU A 371 13.14 24.52 -11.88
C GLU A 371 13.25 23.49 -10.76
N PHE A 372 12.25 23.40 -9.88
CA PHE A 372 12.23 22.42 -8.80
C PHE A 372 12.34 20.98 -9.33
N LEU A 373 11.63 20.66 -10.41
CA LEU A 373 11.60 19.31 -10.96
C LEU A 373 12.83 18.97 -11.80
N GLU A 374 13.45 19.93 -12.48
CA GLU A 374 14.75 19.71 -13.12
C GLU A 374 15.81 19.42 -12.06
N LEU A 375 15.87 20.22 -10.98
CA LEU A 375 16.77 19.95 -9.85
C LEU A 375 16.49 18.58 -9.22
N PHE A 376 15.21 18.19 -9.09
CA PHE A 376 14.86 16.86 -8.61
C PHE A 376 15.41 15.75 -9.52
N VAL A 377 15.22 15.86 -10.84
CA VAL A 377 15.72 14.90 -11.83
C VAL A 377 17.25 14.84 -11.88
N GLU A 378 17.93 15.94 -11.61
CA GLU A 378 19.40 16.01 -11.57
C GLU A 378 20.01 15.39 -10.31
N ASN A 379 19.35 15.53 -9.16
CA ASN A 379 19.95 15.24 -7.85
C ASN A 379 19.43 13.97 -7.18
N PHE A 380 18.33 13.38 -7.66
CA PHE A 380 17.67 12.26 -7.00
C PHE A 380 17.32 11.14 -7.98
N ASP A 381 17.38 9.90 -7.48
CA ASP A 381 16.82 8.71 -8.14
C ASP A 381 15.68 8.15 -7.27
N PHE A 382 14.44 8.30 -7.73
CA PHE A 382 13.26 7.88 -7.00
C PHE A 382 13.05 6.36 -7.07
N LEU A 383 13.74 5.65 -7.99
CA LEU A 383 13.66 4.20 -8.08
C LEU A 383 14.12 3.53 -6.78
N ASN A 384 15.10 4.11 -6.07
CA ASN A 384 15.59 3.59 -4.79
C ASN A 384 14.47 3.58 -3.71
N ILE A 385 13.61 4.59 -3.72
CA ILE A 385 12.44 4.67 -2.83
C ILE A 385 11.38 3.64 -3.23
N ILE A 386 11.12 3.46 -4.53
CA ILE A 386 10.17 2.47 -5.07
C ILE A 386 10.61 1.04 -4.74
N GLU A 387 11.89 0.73 -4.96
CA GLU A 387 12.45 -0.59 -4.73
C GLU A 387 12.66 -0.91 -3.25
N GLY A 388 12.46 0.06 -2.35
CA GLY A 388 12.80 -0.07 -0.94
C GLY A 388 14.28 -0.42 -0.73
N LYS A 389 15.14 -0.09 -1.70
CA LYS A 389 16.59 -0.23 -1.63
C LYS A 389 17.17 1.08 -1.11
N THR A 390 16.76 1.46 0.09
CA THR A 390 17.41 2.52 0.85
C THR A 390 18.55 1.93 1.67
N SER A 391 19.46 1.20 1.02
CA SER A 391 20.77 0.95 1.58
C SER A 391 21.49 2.30 1.62
N GLU A 392 21.54 2.91 2.79
CA GLU A 392 22.42 4.04 3.13
C GLU A 392 22.47 5.12 2.04
N ILE A 393 21.45 5.97 2.01
CA ILE A 393 21.66 7.33 1.50
C ILE A 393 22.66 7.94 2.48
N ASN A 394 23.94 7.89 2.13
CA ASN A 394 24.99 8.59 2.86
C ASN A 394 24.62 10.08 2.84
N PHE A 395 24.18 10.58 4.00
CA PHE A 395 24.01 12.00 4.26
C PHE A 395 25.37 12.69 4.36
#